data_AF-A0A969CPT0-F1
#
_entry.id   AF-A0A969CPT0-F1
#
_cell.length_a   1.000
_cell.length_b   1.000
_cell.length_c   1.000
_cell.angle_alpha   90.00
_cell.angle_beta   90.00
_cell.angle_gamma   90.00
#
_symmetry.space_group_name_H-M   'P 1'
#
loop_
_entity.id
_entity.type
_entity.pdbx_description
1 polymer ?
#
loop_
_entity_poly.entity_id
_entity_poly.type
_entity_poly.pdbx_seq_one_letter_code
_entity_poly.pdbx_strand_id
1 'polypeptide(L)' 'GAPKAITAAAHKLARIFYRLWTSGDAYTDPGIDAYEQQYRDRMLKNLKKKAQAFGLELIPISDPTQCVS' A
#
# COMPACT_ATOMS: atom_id res chain seq x y z
N GLY A 1 -11.17 3.75 -24.45
CA GLY A 1 -12.52 3.91 -23.90
C GLY A 1 -12.83 2.83 -22.87
N ALA A 2 -13.94 2.99 -22.14
CA ALA A 2 -14.39 2.08 -21.07
C ALA A 2 -14.28 0.57 -21.37
N PRO A 3 -14.71 0.03 -22.54
CA PRO A 3 -14.62 -1.41 -22.80
C PRO A 3 -13.19 -1.96 -22.76
N LYS A 4 -12.21 -1.19 -23.25
CA LYS A 4 -10.79 -1.59 -23.22
C LYS A 4 -10.25 -1.69 -21.78
N ALA A 5 -10.73 -0.85 -20.87
CA ALA A 5 -10.33 -0.90 -19.46
C ALA A 5 -10.91 -2.13 -18.75
N ILE A 6 -12.16 -2.49 -19.04
CA ILE A 6 -12.81 -3.68 -18.49
C ILE A 6 -12.06 -4.95 -18.93
N THR A 7 -11.75 -5.08 -20.23
CA THR A 7 -10.99 -6.22 -20.75
C THR A 7 -9.59 -6.30 -20.12
N ALA A 8 -8.90 -5.16 -19.96
CA ALA A 8 -7.59 -5.13 -19.33
C ALA A 8 -7.64 -5.56 -17.85
N ALA A 9 -8.67 -5.14 -17.10
CA ALA A 9 -8.87 -5.56 -15.72
C ALA A 9 -9.16 -7.07 -15.62
N ALA A 10 -10.06 -7.59 -16.46
CA ALA A 10 -10.38 -9.02 -16.52
C ALA A 10 -9.14 -9.87 -16.87
N HIS A 11 -8.36 -9.43 -17.87
CA HIS A 11 -7.12 -10.11 -18.24
C HIS A 11 -6.09 -10.11 -17.10
N LYS A 12 -5.97 -9.00 -16.36
CA LYS A 12 -5.10 -8.92 -15.17
C LYS A 12 -5.54 -9.90 -14.09
N LEU A 13 -6.84 -10.01 -13.81
CA LEU A 13 -7.38 -10.98 -12.86
C LEU A 13 -7.12 -12.42 -13.31
N ALA A 14 -7.44 -12.75 -14.56
CA ALA A 14 -7.24 -14.08 -15.13
C ALA A 14 -5.77 -14.52 -15.01
N ARG A 15 -4.82 -13.61 -15.25
CA ARG A 15 -3.39 -13.90 -15.10
C ARG A 15 -2.96 -14.14 -13.65
N ILE A 16 -3.54 -13.42 -12.69
CA ILE A 16 -3.27 -13.64 -11.26
C ILE A 16 -3.76 -15.04 -10.85
N PHE A 17 -5.00 -15.39 -11.17
CA PHE A 17 -5.56 -16.72 -10.88
C PHE A 17 -4.81 -17.83 -11.58
N TYR A 18 -4.52 -17.68 -12.87
CA TYR A 18 -3.75 -18.66 -13.63
C TYR A 18 -2.40 -18.93 -12.96
N ARG A 19 -1.66 -17.89 -12.59
CA ARG A 19 -0.37 -18.01 -11.89
C ARG A 19 -0.52 -18.68 -10.53
N LEU A 20 -1.53 -18.32 -9.75
CA LEU A 20 -1.79 -18.94 -8.45
C LEU A 20 -2.03 -20.46 -8.59
N TRP A 21 -2.78 -20.87 -9.61
CA TRP A 21 -3.03 -22.29 -9.88
C TRP A 21 -1.85 -23.04 -10.50
N THR A 22 -1.09 -22.41 -11.41
CA THR A 22 0.03 -23.08 -12.10
C THR A 22 1.31 -23.14 -11.28
N SER A 23 1.60 -22.13 -10.47
CA SER A 23 2.83 -22.14 -9.66
C SER A 23 2.76 -23.15 -8.51
N GLY A 24 1.56 -23.53 -8.06
CA GLY A 24 1.40 -24.43 -6.90
C GLY A 24 1.94 -23.87 -5.58
N ASP A 25 2.36 -22.59 -5.57
CA ASP A 25 2.84 -21.91 -4.38
C ASP A 25 1.71 -21.83 -3.36
N ALA A 26 1.95 -22.38 -2.17
CA ALA A 26 1.04 -22.22 -1.06
C ALA A 26 0.92 -20.72 -0.76
N TYR A 27 -0.28 -20.16 -0.96
CA TYR A 27 -0.56 -18.80 -0.55
C TYR A 27 -0.43 -18.73 0.97
N THR A 28 0.71 -18.23 1.43
CA THR A 28 0.94 -17.96 2.84
C THR A 28 0.36 -16.59 3.12
N ASP A 29 -0.75 -16.55 3.85
CA ASP A 29 -1.35 -15.30 4.27
C ASP A 29 -0.31 -14.52 5.10
N PRO A 30 0.17 -13.35 4.62
CA PRO A 30 1.10 -12.53 5.40
C PRO A 30 0.46 -12.00 6.68
N GLY A 31 -0.86 -12.18 6.85
CA GLY A 31 -1.63 -11.77 8.01
C GLY A 31 -2.02 -10.30 7.93
N ILE A 32 -2.95 -9.93 8.82
CA ILE A 32 -3.49 -8.57 8.91
C ILE A 32 -2.39 -7.57 9.27
N ASP A 33 -1.48 -7.95 10.17
CA ASP A 33 -0.43 -7.05 10.67
C ASP A 33 0.52 -6.59 9.57
N ALA A 34 0.96 -7.50 8.69
CA ALA A 34 1.82 -7.16 7.56
C ALA A 34 1.12 -6.23 6.57
N TYR A 35 -0.18 -6.45 6.34
CA TYR A 35 -0.98 -5.56 5.50
C TYR A 35 -1.14 -4.17 6.11
N GLU A 36 -1.42 -4.08 7.42
CA GLU A 36 -1.52 -2.81 8.13
C GLU A 36 -0.21 -2.02 8.09
N GLN A 37 0.94 -2.68 8.31
CA GLN A 37 2.25 -2.04 8.22
C GLN A 37 2.48 -1.43 6.83
N GLN A 38 2.27 -2.22 5.76
CA GLN A 38 2.41 -1.71 4.39
C GLN A 38 1.43 -0.57 4.10
N TYR A 39 0.21 -0.64 4.63
CA TYR A 39 -0.78 0.42 4.46
C TYR A 39 -0.32 1.72 5.12
N ARG A 40 0.18 1.65 6.36
CA ARG A 40 0.75 2.80 7.08
C ARG A 40 1.93 3.40 6.31
N ASP A 41 2.85 2.59 5.82
CA ASP A 41 4.00 3.06 5.03
C ASP A 41 3.57 3.79 3.75
N ARG A 42 2.58 3.25 3.03
CA ARG A 42 2.01 3.88 1.83
C ARG A 42 1.36 5.21 2.18
N MET A 43 0.61 5.28 3.28
CA MET A 43 0.00 6.52 3.75
C MET A 43 1.06 7.57 4.09
N LEU A 44 2.07 7.23 4.88
CA LEU A 44 3.15 8.15 5.26
C LEU A 44 3.91 8.66 4.04
N LYS A 45 4.24 7.78 3.09
CA LYS A 45 4.90 8.16 1.85
C LYS A 45 4.05 9.12 1.02
N ASN A 46 2.75 8.87 0.91
CA ASN A 46 1.84 9.76 0.20
C ASN A 46 1.70 11.11 0.91
N LEU A 47 1.67 11.12 2.24
CA LEU A 47 1.60 12.35 3.03
C LEU A 47 2.87 13.19 2.86
N LYS A 48 4.05 12.56 2.94
CA LYS A 48 5.33 13.23 2.69
C LYS A 48 5.40 13.83 1.29
N LYS A 49 4.96 13.10 0.27
CA LYS A 49 4.88 13.61 -1.11
C LYS A 49 3.94 14.81 -1.23
N LYS A 50 2.79 14.77 -0.56
CA LYS A 50 1.84 15.90 -0.54
C LYS A 50 2.45 17.12 0.15
N ALA A 51 3.12 16.95 1.28
CA ALA A 51 3.80 18.05 1.97
C ALA A 51 4.87 18.69 1.07
N GLN A 52 5.70 17.87 0.41
CA GLN A 52 6.73 18.36 -0.52
C GLN A 52 6.14 19.16 -1.70
N ALA A 53 4.95 18.77 -2.19
CA ALA A 53 4.28 19.53 -3.25
C ALA A 53 3.87 20.95 -2.83
N PHE A 54 3.74 21.20 -1.52
CA PHE A 54 3.48 22.52 -0.94
C PHE A 54 4.73 23.21 -0.37
N GLY A 55 5.93 22.65 -0.60
CA GLY A 55 7.16 23.17 -0.01
C GLY A 55 7.26 22.94 1.50
N LEU A 56 6.48 22.01 2.04
CA LEU A 56 6.45 21.65 3.46
C LEU A 56 7.19 20.33 3.69
N GLU A 57 7.75 20.16 4.89
CA GLU A 57 8.34 18.91 5.33
C GLU A 57 7.46 18.24 6.39
N LEU A 58 7.23 16.93 6.23
CA LEU A 58 6.50 16.14 7.22
C LEU A 58 7.46 15.77 8.36
N ILE A 59 7.31 16.42 9.51
CA ILE A 59 8.08 16.15 10.72
C ILE A 59 7.24 15.25 11.63
N PRO A 60 7.75 14.09 12.07
CA PRO A 60 7.06 13.28 13.05
C PRO A 60 7.00 14.03 14.38
N ILE A 61 5.82 14.09 14.98
CA ILE A 61 5.67 14.57 16.35
C ILE A 61 6.21 13.44 17.24
N SER A 62 7.47 13.55 17.67
CA SER A 62 8.01 12.70 18.74
C SER A 62 7.12 12.84 19.97
N ASP A 63 6.77 11.72 20.62
CA ASP A 63 5.87 11.65 21.76
C ASP A 63 6.08 12.79 22.78
N PRO A 64 5.00 13.42 23.30
CA PRO A 64 5.07 14.43 24.36
C PRO A 64 5.45 13.87 25.75
N THR A 65 6.05 12.69 25.88
CA THR A 65 6.38 12.08 27.18
C THR A 65 7.70 12.57 27.79
N GLN A 66 8.15 13.78 27.43
CA GLN A 66 9.23 14.49 28.15
C GLN A 66 8.89 15.99 28.31
N CYS A 67 7.68 16.30 28.75
CA CYS A 67 7.30 17.65 29.17
C CYS A 67 6.46 17.61 30.47
N VAL A 68 6.91 16.88 31.50
CA VAL A 68 6.51 17.22 32.87
C VAL A 68 7.74 17.06 33.76
N SER A 69 8.07 18.17 34.41
CA SER A 69 9.17 18.45 35.31
C SER A 69 9.34 17.48 36.48
#